data_AF-A0A8T5M788-F1
#
_entry.id   AF-A0A8T5M788-F1
#
_cell.length_a   1.000
_cell.length_b   1.000
_cell.length_c   1.000
_cell.angle_alpha   90.00
_cell.angle_beta   90.00
_cell.angle_gamma   90.00
#
_symmetry.space_group_name_H-M   'P 1'
#
loop_
_entity.id
_entity.type
_entity.pdbx_description
1 polymer ?
#
loop_
_entity_poly.entity_id
_entity_poly.type
_entity_poly.pdbx_seq_one_letter_code
_entity_poly.pdbx_strand_id
1 'polypeptide(L)'
;MKVKKTYFWGVLVLIVLGFFIFGRGAITGNVVGTASANELSIPLSEISAEAKWYESDIEGTRVRYFVVKSSDGTIKTAFDACDVCYGSRKGYRQEGNMMICNNCGNKYPITGLGTENKAGGGCWPGYLPSKIVGDNLVIKSSDIAKGKYRFE
;
A
#
# COMPACT_ATOMS: atom_id res chain seq x y z
N MET A 1 9.25 -7.51 75.37
CA MET A 1 8.27 -6.87 76.27
C MET A 1 7.95 -5.46 75.79
N LYS A 2 6.91 -5.30 74.97
CA LYS A 2 5.94 -4.19 74.98
C LYS A 2 4.90 -4.49 73.89
N VAL A 3 3.66 -4.44 74.33
CA VAL A 3 2.44 -4.92 73.69
C VAL A 3 1.72 -3.71 73.06
N LYS A 4 0.97 -3.95 71.98
CA LYS A 4 -0.34 -3.35 71.59
C LYS A 4 -0.70 -4.01 70.25
N LYS A 5 -1.61 -4.99 70.09
CA LYS A 5 -3.05 -5.10 70.46
C LYS A 5 -3.72 -3.74 70.21
N THR A 6 -4.57 -3.54 69.20
CA THR A 6 -5.84 -4.25 68.97
C THR A 6 -6.53 -3.84 67.65
N TYR A 7 -7.22 -4.81 67.04
CA TYR A 7 -8.50 -4.80 66.28
C TYR A 7 -8.88 -3.59 65.41
N PHE A 8 -9.25 -3.81 64.14
CA PHE A 8 -10.62 -3.49 63.69
C PHE A 8 -10.93 -4.17 62.35
N TRP A 9 -11.94 -5.03 62.40
CA TRP A 9 -12.69 -5.58 61.28
C TRP A 9 -13.43 -4.40 60.61
N GLY A 10 -13.27 -4.22 59.31
CA GLY A 10 -13.85 -3.08 58.62
C GLY A 10 -13.88 -3.30 57.13
N VAL A 11 -14.84 -4.12 56.69
CA VAL A 11 -15.31 -4.12 55.30
C VAL A 11 -15.72 -2.69 54.96
N LEU A 12 -15.03 -2.08 54.00
CA LEU A 12 -15.46 -0.81 53.43
C LEU A 12 -15.39 -0.94 51.91
N VAL A 13 -16.51 -1.43 51.39
CA VAL A 13 -16.90 -1.40 49.99
C VAL A 13 -16.94 0.06 49.57
N LEU A 14 -15.99 0.47 48.73
CA LEU A 14 -16.08 1.72 47.98
C LEU A 14 -16.18 1.38 46.49
N ILE A 15 -17.42 1.38 46.04
CA ILE A 15 -17.84 1.44 44.65
C ILE A 15 -17.25 2.73 44.07
N VAL A 16 -16.25 2.59 43.19
CA VAL A 16 -15.88 3.66 42.26
C VAL A 16 -16.28 3.18 40.86
N LEU A 17 -17.46 3.65 40.47
CA LEU A 17 -17.95 3.67 39.10
C LEU A 17 -17.00 4.49 38.24
N GLY A 18 -16.51 3.91 37.14
CA GLY A 18 -15.78 4.70 36.14
C GLY A 18 -15.01 3.89 35.12
N PHE A 19 -15.71 3.42 34.08
CA PHE A 19 -15.17 3.23 32.73
C PHE A 19 -13.90 2.37 32.57
N PHE A 20 -14.08 1.05 32.51
CA PHE A 20 -13.16 0.15 31.80
C PHE A 20 -13.98 -0.82 30.91
N ILE A 21 -14.59 -0.26 29.87
CA ILE A 21 -15.00 -1.05 28.70
C ILE A 21 -13.98 -0.73 27.61
N PHE A 22 -12.96 -1.57 27.49
CA PHE A 22 -12.24 -1.72 26.22
C PHE A 22 -11.98 -3.22 26.02
N GLY A 23 -12.90 -3.83 25.27
CA GLY A 23 -12.75 -5.18 24.77
C GLY A 23 -11.45 -5.31 23.98
N ARG A 24 -10.68 -6.34 24.31
CA ARG A 24 -9.57 -6.83 23.48
C ARG A 24 -10.18 -7.52 22.26
N GLY A 25 -10.62 -6.72 21.29
CA GLY A 25 -10.79 -7.16 19.91
C GLY A 25 -9.43 -7.07 19.22
N ALA A 26 -8.86 -8.22 18.87
CA ALA A 26 -7.71 -8.29 17.99
C ALA A 26 -8.14 -7.79 16.60
N ILE A 27 -7.79 -6.54 16.27
CA ILE A 27 -7.89 -6.03 14.91
C ILE A 27 -6.64 -6.52 14.18
N THR A 28 -6.76 -7.64 13.48
CA THR A 28 -5.85 -7.96 12.37
C THR A 28 -6.17 -6.97 11.26
N GLY A 29 -5.32 -5.95 11.10
CA GLY A 29 -5.46 -4.94 10.06
C GLY A 29 -5.24 -5.57 8.68
N ASN A 30 -6.31 -6.03 8.06
CA ASN A 30 -6.42 -6.02 6.61
C ASN A 30 -6.88 -4.62 6.24
N VAL A 31 -5.98 -3.81 5.66
CA VAL A 31 -6.38 -2.60 4.93
C VAL A 31 -7.11 -3.08 3.68
N VAL A 32 -8.41 -3.34 3.81
CA VAL A 32 -9.29 -3.44 2.66
C VAL A 32 -9.57 -2.01 2.26
N GLY A 33 -8.80 -1.52 1.29
CA GLY A 33 -9.17 -0.31 0.57
C GLY A 33 -10.59 -0.48 0.03
N THR A 34 -11.46 0.47 0.30
CA THR A 34 -12.83 0.46 -0.20
C THR A 34 -12.77 0.64 -1.72
N ALA A 35 -12.68 -0.48 -2.44
CA ALA A 35 -12.89 -0.50 -3.87
C ALA A 35 -14.37 -0.14 -4.08
N SER A 36 -14.63 1.12 -4.46
CA SER A 36 -15.74 1.39 -5.37
C SER A 36 -15.55 0.41 -6.54
N ALA A 37 -16.60 -0.31 -6.96
CA ALA A 37 -16.47 -1.41 -7.93
C ALA A 37 -15.70 -1.06 -9.22
N ASN A 38 -15.47 0.23 -9.50
CA ASN A 38 -14.80 0.74 -10.68
C ASN A 38 -13.43 1.43 -10.42
N GLU A 39 -12.99 1.64 -9.17
CA GLU A 39 -11.71 2.30 -8.89
C GLU A 39 -11.09 1.91 -7.54
N LEU A 40 -9.76 1.85 -7.53
CA LEU A 40 -8.95 1.77 -6.31
C LEU A 40 -8.65 3.19 -5.82
N SER A 41 -8.95 3.45 -4.55
CA SER A 41 -8.67 4.71 -3.87
C SER A 41 -7.69 4.46 -2.72
N ILE A 42 -6.57 5.18 -2.71
CA ILE A 42 -5.50 5.07 -1.70
C ILE A 42 -5.31 6.44 -1.04
N PRO A 43 -5.43 6.57 0.29
CA PRO A 43 -5.16 7.82 0.98
C PRO A 43 -3.73 8.31 0.74
N LEU A 44 -3.55 9.59 0.43
CA LEU A 44 -2.23 10.17 0.20
C LEU A 44 -1.32 10.05 1.43
N SER A 45 -1.90 10.02 2.64
CA SER A 45 -1.20 9.80 3.90
C SER A 45 -0.56 8.41 4.01
N GLU A 46 -1.03 7.43 3.24
CA GLU A 46 -0.48 6.08 3.23
C GLU A 46 0.65 5.92 2.21
N ILE A 47 0.89 6.90 1.34
CA ILE A 47 1.88 6.82 0.28
C ILE A 47 3.18 7.47 0.75
N SER A 48 4.26 6.70 0.71
CA SER A 48 5.58 7.10 1.21
C SER A 48 6.66 6.96 0.15
N ALA A 49 7.90 7.31 0.50
CA ALA A 49 9.07 7.09 -0.37
C ALA A 49 9.40 5.60 -0.55
N GLU A 50 8.91 4.73 0.34
CA GLU A 50 8.93 3.28 0.15
C GLU A 50 7.72 2.88 -0.69
N ALA A 51 7.98 2.18 -1.79
CA ALA A 51 6.97 1.69 -2.70
C ALA A 51 6.10 0.65 -2.00
N LYS A 52 4.80 0.72 -2.27
CA LYS A 52 3.82 -0.28 -1.87
C LYS A 52 3.30 -1.00 -3.11
N TRP A 53 3.31 -2.33 -3.06
CA TRP A 53 2.76 -3.17 -4.10
C TRP A 53 1.30 -3.51 -3.79
N TYR A 54 0.50 -3.52 -4.84
CA TYR A 54 -0.92 -3.82 -4.83
C TYR A 54 -1.18 -4.89 -5.89
N GLU A 55 -2.26 -5.64 -5.69
CA GLU A 55 -2.71 -6.67 -6.61
C GLU A 55 -4.22 -6.54 -6.82
N SER A 56 -4.67 -6.80 -8.05
CA SER A 56 -6.08 -6.88 -8.37
C SER A 56 -6.33 -8.10 -9.24
N ASP A 57 -7.40 -8.84 -8.92
CA ASP A 57 -7.89 -9.91 -9.79
C ASP A 57 -8.74 -9.30 -10.89
N ILE A 58 -8.28 -9.44 -12.14
CA ILE A 58 -9.02 -9.04 -13.33
C ILE A 58 -9.30 -10.31 -14.11
N GLU A 59 -10.54 -10.80 -14.04
CA GLU A 59 -11.00 -11.99 -14.77
C GLU A 59 -10.10 -13.22 -14.54
N GLY A 60 -9.64 -13.44 -13.30
CA GLY A 60 -8.75 -14.55 -12.94
C GLY A 60 -7.26 -14.29 -13.17
N THR A 61 -6.88 -13.15 -13.75
CA THR A 61 -5.48 -12.73 -13.88
C THR A 61 -5.12 -11.79 -12.74
N ARG A 62 -4.08 -12.14 -11.99
CA ARG A 62 -3.51 -11.29 -10.94
C ARG A 62 -2.65 -10.20 -11.55
N VAL A 63 -3.19 -8.98 -11.58
CA VAL A 63 -2.50 -7.79 -12.09
C VAL A 63 -1.82 -7.08 -10.93
N ARG A 64 -0.48 -7.07 -10.94
CA ARG A 64 0.33 -6.42 -9.91
C ARG A 64 0.83 -5.05 -10.34
N TYR A 65 0.86 -4.11 -9.43
CA TYR A 65 1.33 -2.74 -9.65
C TYR A 65 1.85 -2.14 -8.36
N PHE A 66 2.56 -1.03 -8.45
CA PHE A 66 3.12 -0.37 -7.27
C PHE A 66 2.86 1.13 -7.30
N VAL A 67 2.86 1.72 -6.11
CA VAL A 67 2.68 3.15 -5.86
C VAL A 67 3.82 3.63 -4.98
N VAL A 68 4.43 4.76 -5.34
CA VAL A 68 5.57 5.32 -4.59
C VAL A 68 5.58 6.84 -4.70
N LYS A 69 5.97 7.52 -3.61
CA LYS A 69 6.24 8.96 -3.62
C LYS A 69 7.69 9.19 -4.03
N SER A 70 7.87 9.91 -5.13
CA SER A 70 9.16 10.33 -5.66
C SER A 70 9.80 11.42 -4.77
N SER A 71 11.11 11.62 -4.91
CA SER A 71 11.87 12.64 -4.19
C SER A 71 11.44 14.08 -4.54
N ASP A 72 10.86 14.29 -5.71
CA ASP A 72 10.24 15.55 -6.14
C ASP A 72 8.84 15.78 -5.54
N GLY A 73 8.38 14.88 -4.67
CA GLY A 73 7.07 14.93 -4.03
C GLY A 73 5.91 14.40 -4.88
N THR A 74 6.14 14.09 -6.15
CA THR A 74 5.11 13.51 -7.03
C THR A 74 4.85 12.05 -6.70
N ILE A 75 3.62 11.60 -6.89
CA ILE A 75 3.25 10.19 -6.70
C ILE A 75 3.32 9.49 -8.05
N LYS A 76 3.94 8.33 -8.06
CA LYS A 76 4.18 7.52 -9.25
C LYS A 76 3.48 6.19 -9.13
N THR A 77 2.91 5.75 -10.24
CA THR A 77 2.21 4.48 -10.39
C THR A 77 2.70 3.76 -11.63
N ALA A 78 2.95 2.47 -11.51
CA ALA A 78 3.32 1.62 -12.65
C ALA A 78 2.94 0.17 -12.39
N PHE A 79 2.76 -0.59 -13.46
CA PHE A 79 2.64 -2.05 -13.38
C PHE A 79 3.95 -2.66 -12.89
N ASP A 80 3.83 -3.74 -12.12
CA ASP A 80 4.95 -4.58 -11.72
C ASP A 80 5.35 -5.55 -12.87
N ALA A 81 5.44 -5.01 -14.08
CA ALA A 81 5.76 -5.71 -15.31
C ALA A 81 6.40 -4.77 -16.32
N CYS A 82 7.43 -5.24 -17.03
CA CYS A 82 8.16 -4.46 -18.02
C CYS A 82 7.44 -4.46 -19.36
N ASP A 83 7.38 -3.34 -20.08
CA ASP A 83 6.74 -3.29 -21.40
C ASP A 83 7.38 -4.22 -22.45
N VAL A 84 8.64 -4.62 -22.25
CA VAL A 84 9.37 -5.51 -23.18
C VAL A 84 9.49 -6.94 -22.65
N CYS A 85 9.85 -7.13 -21.38
CA CYS A 85 10.17 -8.45 -20.83
C CYS A 85 9.17 -8.96 -19.80
N TYR A 86 7.92 -8.48 -19.84
CA TYR A 86 6.84 -8.92 -18.94
C TYR A 86 6.66 -10.43 -18.90
N GLY A 87 6.90 -11.14 -20.03
CA GLY A 87 6.81 -12.60 -20.11
C GLY A 87 7.73 -13.36 -19.14
N SER A 88 8.77 -12.71 -18.59
CA SER A 88 9.61 -13.33 -17.54
C SER A 88 8.96 -13.32 -16.14
N ARG A 89 7.91 -12.53 -15.91
CA ARG A 89 7.10 -12.48 -14.67
C ARG A 89 7.91 -12.23 -13.37
N LYS A 90 9.04 -11.53 -13.46
CA LYS A 90 9.92 -11.23 -12.31
C LYS A 90 9.62 -9.91 -11.58
N GLY A 91 8.87 -9.01 -12.21
CA GLY A 91 8.52 -7.70 -11.64
C GLY A 91 9.72 -6.79 -11.36
N TYR A 92 9.54 -5.92 -10.38
CA TYR A 92 10.46 -4.88 -9.97
C TYR A 92 10.73 -4.90 -8.47
N ARG A 93 11.85 -4.32 -8.07
CA ARG A 93 12.16 -3.99 -6.69
C ARG A 93 12.66 -2.56 -6.60
N GLN A 94 12.44 -1.93 -5.45
CA GLN A 94 13.01 -0.62 -5.17
C GLN A 94 14.40 -0.76 -4.53
N GLU A 95 15.34 0.07 -4.97
CA GLU A 95 16.63 0.30 -4.31
C GLU A 95 16.89 1.81 -4.23
N GLY A 96 16.66 2.40 -3.05
CA GLY A 96 16.73 3.85 -2.86
C GLY A 96 15.75 4.58 -3.78
N ASN A 97 16.26 5.50 -4.59
CA ASN A 97 15.46 6.29 -5.55
C ASN A 97 15.32 5.62 -6.93
N MET A 98 15.66 4.33 -7.03
CA MET A 98 15.61 3.58 -8.27
C MET A 98 14.60 2.43 -8.18
N MET A 99 13.90 2.20 -9.27
CA MET A 99 13.11 0.99 -9.49
C MET A 99 13.89 0.06 -10.44
N ILE A 100 14.14 -1.18 -10.03
CA ILE A 100 15.03 -2.10 -10.75
C ILE A 100 14.25 -3.28 -11.29
N CYS A 101 14.39 -3.57 -12.59
CA CYS A 101 13.80 -4.75 -13.19
C CYS A 101 14.50 -6.01 -12.66
N ASN A 102 13.75 -6.92 -12.06
CA ASN A 102 14.30 -8.16 -11.52
C ASN A 102 14.73 -9.16 -12.61
N ASN A 103 14.39 -8.90 -13.88
CA ASN A 103 14.80 -9.74 -14.99
C ASN A 103 16.14 -9.34 -15.61
N CYS A 104 16.28 -8.08 -16.04
CA CYS A 104 17.47 -7.61 -16.75
C CYS A 104 18.40 -6.71 -15.91
N GLY A 105 17.96 -6.26 -14.73
CA GLY A 105 18.75 -5.40 -13.86
C GLY A 105 18.76 -3.92 -14.24
N ASN A 106 18.04 -3.51 -15.29
CA ASN A 106 17.91 -2.10 -15.65
C ASN A 106 17.29 -1.29 -14.48
N LYS A 107 17.78 -0.07 -14.34
CA LYS A 107 17.46 0.82 -13.22
C LYS A 107 16.77 2.07 -13.75
N TYR A 108 15.64 2.41 -13.13
CA TYR A 108 14.80 3.53 -13.54
C TYR A 108 14.69 4.52 -12.37
N PRO A 109 15.04 5.79 -12.55
CA PRO A 109 14.75 6.81 -11.55
C PRO A 109 13.25 6.84 -11.27
N ILE A 110 12.87 6.83 -9.99
CA ILE A 110 11.45 6.89 -9.61
C ILE A 110 10.80 8.17 -10.14
N THR A 111 11.53 9.29 -10.16
CA THR A 111 11.10 10.58 -10.74
C THR A 111 10.65 10.47 -12.20
N GLY A 112 11.24 9.54 -12.98
CA GLY A 112 10.91 9.33 -14.39
C GLY A 112 9.66 8.48 -14.64
N LEU A 113 9.18 7.73 -13.64
CA LEU A 113 8.01 6.86 -13.78
C LEU A 113 6.75 7.69 -14.08
N GLY A 114 5.99 7.28 -15.09
CA GLY A 114 4.79 7.97 -15.57
C GLY A 114 5.07 9.32 -16.26
N THR A 115 6.33 9.66 -16.47
CA THR A 115 6.76 10.88 -17.19
C THR A 115 7.55 10.48 -18.44
N GLU A 116 8.65 9.75 -18.28
CA GLU A 116 9.52 9.31 -19.39
C GLU A 116 8.91 8.14 -20.18
N ASN A 117 8.18 7.26 -19.50
CA ASN A 117 7.51 6.09 -20.08
C ASN A 117 6.00 6.30 -20.27
N LYS A 118 5.51 7.55 -20.26
CA LYS A 118 4.07 7.85 -20.30
C LYS A 118 3.38 7.38 -21.59
N ALA A 119 4.10 7.41 -22.72
CA ALA A 119 3.58 6.91 -24.00
C ALA A 119 3.47 5.37 -24.06
N GLY A 120 4.04 4.67 -23.06
CA GLY A 120 4.26 3.24 -23.12
C GLY A 120 5.37 2.86 -24.12
N GLY A 121 5.90 1.66 -23.97
CA GLY A 121 6.94 1.12 -24.84
C GLY A 121 8.37 1.45 -24.39
N GLY A 122 9.32 0.68 -24.90
CA GLY A 122 10.69 0.65 -24.41
C GLY A 122 10.84 -0.22 -23.16
N CYS A 123 12.08 -0.51 -22.78
CA CYS A 123 12.35 -1.31 -21.58
C CYS A 123 12.13 -0.42 -20.35
N TRP A 124 10.90 -0.34 -19.83
CA TRP A 124 10.48 0.40 -18.62
C TRP A 124 9.37 -0.37 -17.88
N PRO A 125 9.09 -0.06 -16.60
CA PRO A 125 7.83 -0.48 -15.97
C PRO A 125 6.65 -0.03 -16.83
N GLY A 126 5.63 -0.86 -16.96
CA GLY A 126 4.44 -0.49 -17.73
C GLY A 126 3.72 0.68 -17.07
N TYR A 127 3.39 1.71 -17.85
CA TYR A 127 2.72 2.89 -17.32
C TYR A 127 1.31 2.56 -16.84
N LEU A 128 0.98 2.96 -15.61
CA LEU A 128 -0.36 2.85 -15.02
C LEU A 128 -0.86 4.27 -14.69
N PRO A 129 -1.88 4.79 -15.41
CA PRO A 129 -2.47 6.09 -15.11
C PRO A 129 -3.08 6.15 -13.71
N SER A 130 -2.90 7.29 -13.04
CA SER A 130 -3.53 7.60 -11.76
C SER A 130 -3.85 9.10 -11.67
N LYS A 131 -4.78 9.47 -10.79
CA LYS A 131 -5.18 10.86 -10.54
C LYS A 131 -5.30 11.12 -9.05
N ILE A 132 -4.99 12.31 -8.59
CA ILE A 132 -5.29 12.74 -7.23
C ILE A 132 -6.69 13.37 -7.21
N VAL A 133 -7.56 12.90 -6.32
CA VAL A 133 -8.92 13.42 -6.11
C VAL A 133 -9.12 13.63 -4.61
N GLY A 134 -9.17 14.89 -4.18
CA GLY A 134 -9.13 15.23 -2.76
C GLY A 134 -7.86 14.68 -2.10
N ASP A 135 -8.03 13.97 -0.99
CA ASP A 135 -6.94 13.38 -0.21
C ASP A 135 -6.57 11.94 -0.63
N ASN A 136 -7.00 11.51 -1.82
CA ASN A 136 -6.76 10.16 -2.32
C ASN A 136 -6.09 10.15 -3.70
N LEU A 137 -5.22 9.16 -3.89
CA LEU A 137 -4.81 8.67 -5.20
C LEU A 137 -5.87 7.70 -5.72
N VAL A 138 -6.36 7.93 -6.93
CA VAL A 138 -7.37 7.10 -7.58
C VAL A 138 -6.80 6.46 -8.84
N ILE A 139 -6.92 5.13 -8.93
CA ILE A 139 -6.55 4.32 -10.08
C ILE A 139 -7.82 3.61 -10.58
N LYS A 140 -8.18 3.80 -11.85
CA LYS A 140 -9.38 3.17 -12.41
C LYS A 140 -9.15 1.67 -12.64
N SER A 141 -10.13 0.85 -12.28
CA SER A 141 -10.08 -0.59 -12.57
C SER A 141 -9.95 -0.87 -14.07
N SER A 142 -10.52 -0.02 -14.91
CA SER A 142 -10.38 -0.13 -16.37
C SER A 142 -8.96 0.15 -16.89
N ASP A 143 -8.18 0.99 -16.20
CA ASP A 143 -6.79 1.23 -16.57
C ASP A 143 -5.88 0.08 -16.08
N ILE A 144 -6.20 -0.52 -14.93
CA ILE A 144 -5.57 -1.78 -14.48
C ILE A 144 -5.84 -2.91 -15.47
N ALA A 145 -7.10 -3.07 -15.89
CA ALA A 145 -7.51 -4.10 -16.84
C ALA A 145 -6.82 -3.98 -18.21
N LYS A 146 -6.58 -2.77 -18.73
CA LYS A 146 -5.79 -2.57 -19.95
C LYS A 146 -4.36 -3.13 -19.85
N GLY A 147 -3.81 -3.24 -18.65
CA GLY A 147 -2.49 -3.81 -18.42
C GLY A 147 -2.45 -5.31 -18.20
N LYS A 148 -3.61 -5.97 -18.12
CA LYS A 148 -3.77 -7.40 -17.82
C LYS A 148 -2.88 -8.30 -18.67
N TYR A 149 -2.76 -8.02 -19.97
CA TYR A 149 -1.96 -8.81 -20.92
C TYR A 149 -0.48 -8.97 -20.52
N ARG A 150 0.06 -8.10 -19.66
CA ARG A 150 1.43 -8.23 -19.15
C ARG A 150 1.60 -9.40 -18.16
N PHE A 151 0.50 -9.97 -17.69
CA PHE A 151 0.46 -10.97 -16.62
C PHE A 151 -0.14 -12.32 -17.07
N GLU A 152 -0.51 -12.44 -18.34
CA GLU A 152 -1.06 -13.67 -18.94
C GLU A 152 0.03 -14.64 -19.44
#